data_AF-A0A5E7U5M9-F1
#
_entry.id   AF-A0A5E7U5M9-F1
#
_cell.length_a   1.000
_cell.length_b   1.000
_cell.length_c   1.000
_cell.angle_alpha   90.00
_cell.angle_beta   90.00
_cell.angle_gamma   90.00
#
_symmetry.space_group_name_H-M   'P 1'
#
loop_
_entity.id
_entity.type
_entity.pdbx_description
1 polymer ?
#
loop_
_entity_poly.entity_id
_entity_poly.type
_entity_poly.pdbx_seq_one_letter_code
_entity_poly.pdbx_strand_id
1 'polypeptide(L)' 'MVRKRGEGNTKNGNAYLIWAFIEAANFARRFSEEAKRFFEKKKAKTNAVVATKALAHKLARASYHILKEKQPFDAKRCFA' A
#
# COMPACT_ATOMS: atom_id res chain seq x y z
N MET A 1 -23.13 -27.41 -3.24
CA MET A 1 -23.08 -26.12 -3.95
C MET A 1 -21.70 -25.50 -3.75
N VAL A 2 -20.86 -25.50 -4.79
CA VAL A 2 -19.54 -24.86 -4.75
C VAL A 2 -19.74 -23.36 -4.95
N ARG A 3 -19.48 -22.54 -3.93
CA ARG A 3 -19.40 -21.08 -4.10
C ARG A 3 -18.21 -20.77 -5.01
N LYS A 4 -18.47 -20.13 -6.16
CA LYS A 4 -17.41 -19.58 -7.03
C LYS A 4 -16.57 -18.60 -6.20
N ARG A 5 -15.29 -18.91 -5.99
CA ARG A 5 -14.33 -17.98 -5.37
C ARG A 5 -14.06 -16.86 -6.38
N GLY A 6 -14.50 -15.63 -6.09
CA GLY A 6 -14.09 -14.45 -6.87
C GLY A 6 -15.11 -13.31 -7.00
N GLU A 7 -16.40 -13.56 -6.79
CA GLU A 7 -17.46 -12.61 -7.16
C GLU A 7 -17.57 -11.40 -6.22
N GLY A 8 -17.05 -11.49 -4.99
CA GLY A 8 -17.05 -10.37 -4.02
C GLY A 8 -15.86 -9.40 -4.15
N ASN A 9 -14.89 -9.69 -5.02
CA ASN A 9 -13.60 -8.98 -5.04
C ASN A 9 -13.40 -8.06 -6.26
N THR A 10 -14.44 -7.85 -7.06
CA THR A 10 -14.41 -7.01 -8.27
C THR A 10 -14.00 -5.56 -7.99
N LYS A 11 -14.21 -5.07 -6.77
CA LYS A 11 -13.76 -3.73 -6.32
C LYS A 11 -12.32 -3.69 -5.79
N ASN A 12 -11.67 -4.83 -5.57
CA ASN A 12 -10.30 -4.88 -5.05
C ASN A 12 -9.23 -4.69 -6.14
N GLY A 13 -9.62 -4.47 -7.40
CA GLY A 13 -8.67 -4.26 -8.49
C GLY A 13 -7.87 -5.53 -8.82
N ASN A 14 -6.71 -5.35 -9.44
CA ASN A 14 -5.87 -6.47 -9.87
C ASN A 14 -5.13 -7.11 -8.68
N ALA A 15 -5.36 -8.41 -8.45
CA ALA A 15 -4.75 -9.17 -7.36
C ALA A 15 -3.21 -9.15 -7.39
N TYR A 16 -2.59 -9.16 -8.58
CA TYR A 16 -1.14 -9.08 -8.73
C TYR A 16 -0.59 -7.72 -8.32
N LEU A 17 -1.30 -6.63 -8.65
CA LEU A 17 -0.92 -5.28 -8.23
C LEU A 17 -1.03 -5.14 -6.71
N ILE A 18 -2.09 -5.69 -6.10
CA ILE A 18 -2.19 -5.70 -4.64
C ILE A 18 -0.99 -6.42 -4.03
N TRP A 19 -0.65 -7.62 -4.52
CA TRP A 19 0.48 -8.39 -4.02
C TRP A 19 1.80 -7.62 -4.15
N ALA A 20 2.04 -7.01 -5.31
CA ALA A 20 3.23 -6.17 -5.54
C ALA A 20 3.33 -5.00 -4.57
N PHE A 21 2.23 -4.29 -4.29
CA PHE A 21 2.23 -3.17 -3.35
C PHE A 21 2.33 -3.60 -1.87
N ILE A 22 1.82 -4.79 -1.53
CA ILE A 22 2.04 -5.38 -0.21
C ILE A 22 3.52 -5.68 0.00
N GLU A 23 4.19 -6.26 -0.99
CA GLU A 23 5.63 -6.48 -0.92
C GLU A 23 6.40 -5.16 -0.86
N ALA A 24 6.05 -4.18 -1.70
CA ALA A 24 6.64 -2.85 -1.64
C ALA A 24 6.46 -2.21 -0.25
N ALA A 25 5.32 -2.41 0.43
CA ALA A 25 5.10 -1.93 1.78
C ALA A 25 6.00 -2.64 2.82
N ASN A 26 6.21 -3.95 2.68
CA ASN A 26 7.14 -4.70 3.53
C ASN A 26 8.59 -4.22 3.36
N PHE A 27 9.02 -3.97 2.13
CA PHE A 27 10.32 -3.38 1.82
C PHE A 27 10.44 -1.95 2.35
N ALA A 28 9.45 -1.09 2.07
CA ALA A 28 9.45 0.30 2.53
C ALA A 28 9.59 0.40 4.04
N ARG A 29 8.92 -0.47 4.81
CA ARG A 29 9.06 -0.51 6.28
C ARG A 29 10.47 -0.86 6.75
N ARG A 30 11.24 -1.61 5.97
CA ARG A 30 12.62 -2.03 6.31
C ARG A 30 13.65 -0.95 5.96
N PHE A 31 13.46 -0.28 4.83
CA PHE A 31 14.46 0.63 4.25
C PHE A 31 14.15 2.12 4.42
N SER A 32 12.94 2.49 4.87
CA SER A 32 12.55 3.87 5.13
C SER A 32 12.01 4.05 6.55
N GLU A 33 12.63 4.97 7.28
CA GLU A 33 12.20 5.33 8.64
C GLU A 33 10.84 6.03 8.66
N GLU A 34 10.52 6.83 7.64
CA GLU A 34 9.22 7.51 7.48
C GLU A 34 8.09 6.50 7.29
N ALA A 35 8.29 5.52 6.39
CA ALA A 35 7.33 4.44 6.16
C ALA A 35 7.12 3.60 7.43
N LYS A 36 8.21 3.31 8.17
CA LYS A 36 8.16 2.61 9.45
C LYS A 36 7.38 3.40 10.50
N ARG A 37 7.61 4.71 10.63
CA ARG A 37 6.92 5.58 11.59
C ARG A 37 5.41 5.66 11.28
N PHE A 38 5.04 5.78 10.00
CA PHE A 38 3.64 5.74 9.59
C PHE A 38 2.99 4.40 9.93
N PHE A 39 3.66 3.29 9.60
CA PHE A 39 3.20 1.94 9.88
C PHE A 39 2.97 1.71 11.38
N GLU A 40 3.95 2.04 12.23
CA GLU A 40 3.82 1.85 13.68
C GLU A 40 2.70 2.73 14.27
N LYS A 41 2.58 3.99 13.86
CA LYS A 41 1.47 4.87 14.28
C LYS A 41 0.11 4.30 13.89
N LYS A 42 -0.01 3.72 12.68
CA LYS A 42 -1.26 3.12 12.19
C LYS A 42 -1.55 1.79 12.88
N LYS A 43 -0.53 0.96 13.09
CA LYS A 43 -0.60 -0.32 13.80
C LYS A 43 -1.04 -0.12 15.24
N ALA A 44 -0.50 0.88 15.95
CA ALA A 44 -0.87 1.21 17.32
C ALA A 44 -2.37 1.54 17.48
N LYS A 45 -3.00 2.07 16.43
CA LYS A 45 -4.44 2.42 16.42
C LYS A 45 -5.33 1.30 15.88
N THR A 46 -4.77 0.28 15.22
CA THR A 46 -5.53 -0.73 14.48
C THR A 46 -4.86 -2.11 14.62
N ASN A 47 -4.59 -2.80 13.51
CA ASN A 47 -3.85 -4.06 13.48
C ASN A 47 -2.80 -4.02 12.34
N ALA A 48 -1.85 -4.97 12.39
CA ALA A 48 -0.73 -5.00 11.45
C ALA A 48 -1.18 -5.15 9.99
N VAL A 49 -2.20 -5.96 9.71
CA VAL A 49 -2.71 -6.19 8.35
C VAL A 49 -3.30 -4.91 7.76
N VAL A 50 -4.10 -4.18 8.53
CA VAL A 50 -4.68 -2.90 8.11
C VAL A 50 -3.59 -1.85 7.93
N ALA A 51 -2.58 -1.83 8.81
CA ALA A 51 -1.44 -0.92 8.67
C ALA A 51 -0.62 -1.18 7.40
N THR A 52 -0.34 -2.45 7.06
CA THR A 52 0.36 -2.82 5.81
C THR A 52 -0.45 -2.41 4.58
N LYS A 53 -1.76 -2.68 4.58
CA LYS A 53 -2.64 -2.27 3.46
C LYS A 53 -2.69 -0.74 3.30
N ALA A 54 -2.71 0.01 4.40
CA ALA A 54 -2.69 1.47 4.36
C ALA A 54 -1.36 2.00 3.79
N LEU A 55 -0.24 1.39 4.16
CA LEU A 55 1.08 1.73 3.62
C LEU A 55 1.16 1.41 2.12
N ALA A 56 0.73 0.21 1.71
CA ALA A 56 0.65 -0.21 0.32
C ALA A 56 -0.20 0.75 -0.53
N HIS A 57 -1.34 1.21 0.00
CA HIS A 57 -2.20 2.17 -0.69
C HIS A 57 -1.55 3.56 -0.84
N LYS A 58 -0.78 4.04 0.15
CA LYS A 58 0.02 5.27 0.01
C LYS A 58 1.07 5.14 -1.10
N LEU A 59 1.79 4.01 -1.15
CA LEU A 59 2.77 3.72 -2.20
C LEU A 59 2.13 3.63 -3.60
N ALA A 60 0.94 3.04 -3.69
CA ALA A 60 0.19 2.96 -4.94
C ALA A 60 -0.22 4.35 -5.46
N ARG A 61 -0.71 5.23 -4.57
CA ARG A 61 -1.02 6.62 -4.95
C ARG A 61 0.22 7.38 -5.39
N ALA A 62 1.32 7.24 -4.68
CA ALA A 62 2.58 7.87 -5.05
C ALA A 62 3.05 7.44 -6.45
N SER A 63 2.98 6.13 -6.71
CA SER A 63 3.34 5.54 -8.02
C SER A 63 2.43 6.07 -9.13
N TYR A 64 1.14 6.22 -8.87
CA TYR A 64 0.20 6.83 -9.83
C TYR A 64 0.57 8.27 -10.16
N HIS A 65 0.94 9.10 -9.16
CA HIS A 65 1.36 10.48 -9.40
C HIS A 65 2.67 10.57 -10.20
N ILE A 66 3.65 9.72 -9.93
CA ILE A 66 4.88 9.64 -10.75
C ILE A 66 4.54 9.34 -12.20
N LEU A 67 3.72 8.32 -12.44
CA LEU A 67 3.37 7.89 -13.80
C LEU A 67 2.53 8.94 -14.53
N LYS A 68 1.63 9.62 -13.82
CA LYS A 68 0.73 10.63 -14.40
C LYS A 68 1.44 11.95 -14.68
N GLU A 69 2.21 12.44 -13.72
CA GLU A 69 2.83 13.77 -13.77
C GLU A 69 4.26 13.73 -14.34
N LYS A 70 4.81 12.52 -14.56
CA LYS A 70 6.22 12.28 -14.94
C LYS A 70 7.21 12.98 -14.02
N GLN A 71 6.84 13.15 -12.75
CA GLN A 71 7.65 13.78 -11.72
C GLN A 71 8.39 12.70 -10.92
N PRO A 72 9.59 13.00 -10.38
CA PRO A 72 10.31 12.09 -9.51
C PRO A 72 9.51 11.79 -8.23
N PHE A 73 9.77 10.62 -7.64
CA PHE A 73 9.14 10.21 -6.38
C PHE A 73 9.41 11.24 -5.27
N ASP A 74 8.34 11.78 -4.69
CA ASP A 74 8.43 12.67 -3.53
C ASP A 74 7.92 11.96 -2.26
N ALA A 75 8.85 11.56 -1.40
CA ALA A 75 8.56 10.90 -0.13
C ALA A 75 7.72 11.79 0.81
N LYS A 76 7.85 13.12 0.75
CA LYS A 76 7.08 14.04 1.59
C LYS A 76 5.61 14.04 1.21
N ARG A 77 5.27 13.95 -0.08
CA ARG A 77 3.88 13.78 -0.55
C ARG A 77 3.29 12.41 -0.17
N CYS A 78 4.12 11.39 0.04
CA CYS A 78 3.66 10.05 0.40
C CYS A 78 3.25 9.93 1.87
N PHE A 79 4.00 10.57 2.78
CA PHE A 79 3.89 10.35 4.22
C PHE A 79 3.41 11.55 5.04
N ALA A 80 3.28 12.73 4.44
CA ALA A 80 2.55 13.86 5.03
C ALA A 80 1.08 13.50 5.38
#